data_AF-A0A6N0I0R5-F1
#
_entry.id   AF-A0A6N0I0R5-F1
#
_cell.length_a   1.000
_cell.length_b   1.000
_cell.length_c   1.000
_cell.angle_alpha   90.00
_cell.angle_beta   90.00
_cell.angle_gamma   90.00
#
_symmetry.space_group_name_H-M   'P 1'
#
loop_
_entity.id
_entity.type
_entity.pdbx_description
1 polymer ?
#
loop_
_entity_poly.entity_id
_entity_poly.type
_entity_poly.pdbx_seq_one_letter_code
_entity_poly.pdbx_strand_id
1 'polypeptide(L)'
;MVEANPELPVTLIEKRALGVDHTIMGNWLMRSWRMPEEINTTVREHHNSAYCGEYAPYANLVFIADQLLGAQGFGDGVRDTLPQSLLTALGLEQSQLDDALERLNSSEAGLNSIIQQLAA
;
A
#
# COMPACT_ATOMS: atom_id res chain seq x y z
N MET A 1 -6.08 -18.58 -6.84
CA MET A 1 -6.24 -18.63 -5.35
C MET A 1 -6.71 -17.29 -4.81
N VAL A 2 -6.08 -16.17 -5.22
CA VAL A 2 -6.50 -14.80 -4.85
C VAL A 2 -7.92 -14.49 -5.33
N GLU A 3 -8.20 -14.62 -6.63
CA GLU A 3 -9.56 -14.41 -7.18
C GLU A 3 -10.65 -15.29 -6.55
N ALA A 4 -10.27 -16.48 -6.05
CA ALA A 4 -11.19 -17.41 -5.40
C ALA A 4 -11.46 -17.05 -3.92
N ASN A 5 -10.71 -16.11 -3.34
CA ASN A 5 -10.80 -15.72 -1.93
C ASN A 5 -10.65 -14.19 -1.78
N PRO A 6 -11.53 -13.38 -2.39
CA PRO A 6 -11.39 -11.91 -2.41
C PRO A 6 -11.47 -11.26 -1.00
N GLU A 7 -12.08 -11.94 -0.04
CA GLU A 7 -12.20 -11.47 1.34
C GLU A 7 -10.96 -11.75 2.21
N LEU A 8 -9.99 -12.52 1.70
CA LEU A 8 -8.78 -12.84 2.44
C LEU A 8 -7.64 -11.91 2.03
N PRO A 9 -6.83 -11.41 2.99
CA PRO A 9 -5.63 -10.65 2.67
C PRO A 9 -4.71 -11.46 1.76
N VAL A 10 -4.21 -10.83 0.68
CA VAL A 10 -3.29 -11.48 -0.26
C VAL A 10 -2.07 -12.07 0.46
N THR A 11 -1.55 -11.38 1.47
CA THR A 11 -0.44 -11.83 2.31
C THR A 11 -0.72 -13.16 3.03
N LEU A 12 -1.97 -13.43 3.41
CA LEU A 12 -2.38 -14.70 4.03
C LEU A 12 -2.43 -15.82 2.99
N ILE A 13 -2.91 -15.51 1.77
CA ILE A 13 -2.96 -16.46 0.66
C ILE A 13 -1.54 -16.85 0.26
N GLU A 14 -0.64 -15.88 0.12
CA GLU A 14 0.77 -16.08 -0.20
C GLU A 14 1.47 -16.92 0.87
N LYS A 15 1.32 -16.58 2.16
CA LYS A 15 1.88 -17.39 3.26
C LYS A 15 1.43 -18.85 3.21
N ARG A 16 0.16 -19.11 2.90
CA ARG A 16 -0.37 -20.49 2.80
C ARG A 16 0.19 -21.23 1.60
N ALA A 17 0.36 -20.56 0.47
CA ALA A 17 0.81 -21.19 -0.78
C ALA A 17 2.34 -21.33 -0.85
N LEU A 18 3.08 -20.35 -0.35
CA LEU A 18 4.53 -20.18 -0.57
C LEU A 18 5.35 -20.21 0.73
N GLY A 19 4.71 -20.16 1.90
CA GLY A 19 5.38 -20.05 3.20
C GLY A 19 5.91 -18.64 3.52
N VAL A 20 5.74 -17.68 2.61
CA VAL A 20 6.22 -16.30 2.68
C VAL A 20 5.23 -15.38 1.95
N ASP A 21 5.16 -14.10 2.31
CA ASP A 21 4.38 -13.07 1.61
C ASP A 21 5.29 -12.08 0.85
N HIS A 22 4.68 -11.29 -0.04
CA HIS A 22 5.41 -10.32 -0.86
C HIS A 22 6.07 -9.21 -0.04
N THR A 23 5.56 -8.88 1.15
CA THR A 23 6.19 -7.87 2.03
C THR A 23 7.56 -8.36 2.50
N ILE A 24 7.68 -9.66 2.78
CA ILE A 24 8.96 -10.28 3.17
C ILE A 24 9.91 -10.31 1.96
N MET A 25 9.41 -10.78 0.81
CA MET A 25 10.20 -10.90 -0.41
C MET A 25 10.70 -9.55 -0.91
N GLY A 26 9.82 -8.54 -0.89
CA GLY A 26 10.14 -7.16 -1.22
C GLY A 26 11.20 -6.59 -0.28
N ASN A 27 11.07 -6.81 1.03
CA ASN A 27 12.07 -6.37 2.00
C ASN A 27 13.44 -7.04 1.79
N TRP A 28 13.48 -8.33 1.43
CA TRP A 28 14.74 -8.98 1.05
C TRP A 28 15.38 -8.35 -0.20
N LEU A 29 14.57 -7.98 -1.19
CA LEU A 29 15.03 -7.30 -2.39
C LEU A 29 15.58 -5.90 -2.08
N MET A 30 14.83 -5.10 -1.31
CA MET A 30 15.25 -3.75 -0.91
C MET A 30 16.58 -3.77 -0.15
N ARG A 31 16.74 -4.72 0.79
CA ARG A 31 18.00 -4.94 1.51
C ARG A 31 19.14 -5.36 0.58
N SER A 32 18.87 -6.24 -0.39
CA SER A 32 19.87 -6.67 -1.37
C SER A 32 20.35 -5.52 -2.26
N TRP A 33 19.46 -4.59 -2.58
CA TRP A 33 19.77 -3.36 -3.30
C TRP A 33 20.38 -2.26 -2.43
N ARG A 34 20.52 -2.51 -1.11
CA ARG A 34 21.02 -1.53 -0.13
C ARG A 34 20.17 -0.25 -0.10
N MET A 35 18.85 -0.41 -0.21
CA MET A 35 17.92 0.69 -0.05
C MET A 35 17.94 1.23 1.39
N PRO A 36 17.65 2.52 1.59
CA PRO A 36 17.52 3.12 2.92
C PRO A 36 16.50 2.38 3.81
N GLU A 37 16.68 2.44 5.13
CA GLU A 37 15.86 1.69 6.08
C GLU A 37 14.40 2.14 6.12
N GLU A 38 14.13 3.41 5.79
CA GLU A 38 12.76 3.90 5.63
C GLU A 38 12.01 3.16 4.51
N ILE A 39 12.70 2.80 3.42
CA ILE A 39 12.12 2.04 2.31
C ILE A 39 11.94 0.57 2.69
N ASN A 40 12.95 -0.03 3.33
CA ASN A 40 12.86 -1.41 3.83
C ASN A 40 11.65 -1.58 4.76
N THR A 41 11.49 -0.63 5.69
CA THR A 41 10.41 -0.63 6.67
C THR A 41 9.04 -0.42 6.01
N THR A 42 8.94 0.55 5.09
CA THR A 42 7.71 0.81 4.36
C THR A 42 7.25 -0.42 3.59
N VAL A 43 8.14 -1.05 2.81
CA VAL A 43 7.82 -2.27 2.06
C VAL A 43 7.41 -3.42 2.98
N ARG A 44 8.03 -3.52 4.16
CA ARG A 44 7.70 -4.57 5.12
C ARG A 44 6.33 -4.39 5.79
N GLU A 45 5.96 -3.16 6.11
CA GLU A 45 4.86 -2.85 7.03
C GLU A 45 3.66 -2.17 6.36
N HIS A 46 3.67 -1.95 5.04
CA HIS A 46 2.59 -1.22 4.35
C HIS A 46 1.20 -1.86 4.41
N HIS A 47 1.07 -3.14 4.78
CA HIS A 47 -0.21 -3.80 5.06
C HIS A 47 -0.55 -3.89 6.57
N ASN A 48 0.30 -3.34 7.44
CA ASN A 48 0.13 -3.37 8.89
C ASN A 48 -0.46 -2.05 9.40
N SER A 49 -1.79 -1.99 9.51
CA SER A 49 -2.52 -0.80 9.98
C SER A 49 -2.22 -0.40 11.43
N ALA A 50 -1.56 -1.27 12.20
CA ALA A 50 -1.18 -1.04 13.59
C ALA A 50 0.31 -0.68 13.74
N TYR A 51 1.06 -0.50 12.65
CA TYR A 51 2.48 -0.21 12.72
C TYR A 51 2.75 1.20 13.31
N CYS A 52 3.56 1.25 14.35
CA CYS A 52 3.92 2.47 15.08
C CYS A 52 5.42 2.58 15.38
N GLY A 53 6.25 1.80 14.67
CA GLY A 53 7.70 1.78 14.83
C GLY A 53 8.43 2.94 14.15
N GLU A 54 9.74 2.79 14.00
CA GLU A 54 10.57 3.72 13.23
C GLU A 54 10.04 3.83 11.80
N TYR A 55 10.08 5.01 11.20
CA TYR A 55 9.56 5.24 9.84
C TYR A 55 8.07 4.95 9.63
N ALA A 56 7.28 4.76 10.70
CA ALA A 56 5.84 4.53 10.61
C ALA A 56 5.06 5.51 9.72
N PRO A 57 5.39 6.82 9.66
CA PRO A 57 4.68 7.73 8.77
C PRO A 57 4.67 7.28 7.29
N TYR A 58 5.74 6.64 6.81
CA TYR A 58 5.82 6.16 5.43
C TYR A 58 4.97 4.91 5.21
N ALA A 59 5.07 3.91 6.09
CA ALA A 59 4.25 2.70 6.02
C ALA A 59 2.74 3.03 6.11
N ASN A 60 2.38 3.93 7.02
CA ASN A 60 0.99 4.35 7.23
C ASN A 60 0.45 5.14 6.03
N LEU A 61 1.27 5.97 5.40
CA LEU A 61 0.87 6.70 4.19
C LEU A 61 0.62 5.74 3.02
N VAL A 62 1.47 4.73 2.83
CA VAL A 62 1.26 3.70 1.80
C VAL A 62 0.02 2.87 2.10
N PHE A 63 -0.20 2.49 3.36
CA PHE A 63 -1.43 1.81 3.77
C PHE A 63 -2.68 2.62 3.41
N ILE A 64 -2.70 3.92 3.74
CA ILE A 64 -3.83 4.81 3.39
C ILE A 64 -4.01 4.87 1.87
N ALA A 65 -2.94 5.03 1.10
CA ALA A 65 -3.01 5.07 -0.36
C ALA A 65 -3.58 3.76 -0.93
N ASP A 66 -3.16 2.60 -0.42
CA ASP A 66 -3.66 1.29 -0.84
C ASP A 66 -5.17 1.14 -0.54
N GLN A 67 -5.62 1.56 0.64
CA GLN A 67 -7.04 1.54 1.01
C GLN A 67 -7.89 2.47 0.13
N LEU A 68 -7.39 3.67 -0.18
CA LEU A 68 -8.10 4.63 -1.05
C LEU A 68 -8.25 4.10 -2.48
N LEU A 69 -7.20 3.48 -3.02
CA LEU A 69 -7.23 2.85 -4.34
C LEU A 69 -8.12 1.59 -4.34
N GLY A 70 -8.07 0.79 -3.28
CA GLY A 70 -8.93 -0.37 -3.02
C GLY A 70 -10.42 -0.04 -3.05
N ALA A 71 -10.80 1.09 -2.45
CA ALA A 71 -12.17 1.60 -2.46
C ALA A 71 -12.66 1.98 -3.87
N GLN A 72 -11.75 2.34 -4.77
CA GLN A 72 -12.06 2.60 -6.19
C GLN A 72 -12.03 1.34 -7.06
N GLY A 73 -11.68 0.18 -6.50
CA GLY A 73 -11.60 -1.09 -7.22
C GLY A 73 -10.24 -1.42 -7.82
N PHE A 74 -9.18 -0.71 -7.42
CA PHE A 74 -7.81 -1.03 -7.78
C PHE A 74 -7.12 -1.88 -6.70
N GLY A 75 -6.05 -2.58 -7.07
CA GLY A 75 -5.22 -3.34 -6.13
C GLY A 75 -5.81 -4.70 -5.73
N ASP A 76 -5.11 -5.35 -4.82
CA ASP A 76 -5.36 -6.71 -4.31
C ASP A 76 -5.58 -6.75 -2.79
N GLY A 77 -5.66 -5.57 -2.15
CA GLY A 77 -5.91 -5.41 -0.74
C GLY A 77 -7.37 -5.72 -0.35
N VAL A 78 -7.54 -6.30 0.84
CA VAL A 78 -8.87 -6.43 1.46
C VAL A 78 -9.36 -5.03 1.81
N ARG A 79 -10.60 -4.72 1.40
CA ARG A 79 -11.24 -3.44 1.70
C ARG A 79 -11.59 -3.34 3.18
N ASP A 80 -10.62 -2.92 3.97
CA ASP A 80 -10.82 -2.56 5.37
C ASP A 80 -11.29 -1.10 5.55
N THR A 81 -11.89 -0.82 6.70
CA THR A 81 -12.22 0.55 7.11
C THR A 81 -10.93 1.26 7.52
N LEU A 82 -10.70 2.46 6.99
CA LEU A 82 -9.51 3.24 7.34
C LEU A 82 -9.54 3.62 8.85
N PRO A 83 -8.53 3.21 9.64
CA PRO A 83 -8.50 3.58 11.06
C PRO A 83 -8.27 5.08 11.24
N GLN A 84 -9.16 5.76 11.98
CA GLN A 84 -9.02 7.20 12.30
C GLN A 84 -7.71 7.53 13.02
N SER A 85 -7.13 6.57 13.73
CA SER A 85 -5.83 6.69 14.40
C SER A 85 -4.70 6.95 13.41
N LEU A 86 -4.75 6.40 12.19
CA LEU A 86 -3.72 6.62 11.16
C LEU A 86 -3.78 8.05 10.63
N LEU A 87 -4.99 8.56 10.36
CA LEU A 87 -5.19 9.96 9.98
C LEU A 87 -4.66 10.90 11.05
N THR A 88 -5.02 10.64 12.31
CA THR A 88 -4.55 11.43 13.46
C THR A 88 -3.03 11.39 13.58
N ALA A 89 -2.40 10.22 13.41
CA ALA A 89 -0.95 10.06 13.51
C ALA A 89 -0.18 10.82 12.42
N LEU A 90 -0.79 11.00 11.25
CA LEU A 90 -0.21 11.75 10.12
C LEU A 90 -0.65 13.22 10.07
N GLY A 91 -1.54 13.65 10.96
CA GLY A 91 -2.13 14.99 10.91
C GLY A 91 -2.98 15.24 9.67
N LEU A 92 -3.62 14.18 9.15
CA LEU A 92 -4.47 14.22 7.96
C LEU A 92 -5.95 14.30 8.34
N GLU A 93 -6.71 15.03 7.54
CA GLU A 93 -8.17 15.08 7.58
C GLU A 93 -8.78 14.32 6.40
N GLN A 94 -10.00 13.79 6.58
CA GLN A 94 -10.70 13.07 5.51
C GLN A 94 -10.85 13.91 4.22
N SER A 95 -11.09 15.22 4.37
CA SER A 95 -11.15 16.18 3.25
C SER A 95 -9.89 16.16 2.38
N GLN A 96 -8.71 16.02 2.99
CA GLN A 96 -7.44 15.99 2.26
C GLN A 96 -7.26 14.69 1.48
N LEU A 97 -7.84 13.59 1.95
CA LEU A 97 -7.84 12.31 1.24
C LEU A 97 -8.78 12.38 0.03
N ASP A 98 -9.95 12.95 0.22
CA ASP A 98 -10.95 13.13 -0.85
C ASP A 98 -10.38 14.04 -1.96
N ASP A 99 -9.77 15.17 -1.58
CA ASP A 99 -9.07 16.08 -2.50
C ASP A 99 -7.94 15.38 -3.27
N ALA A 100 -7.16 14.52 -2.58
CA ALA A 100 -6.07 13.79 -3.21
C ALA A 100 -6.58 12.78 -4.25
N LEU A 101 -7.68 12.09 -3.95
CA LEU A 101 -8.33 11.17 -4.89
C LEU A 101 -8.92 11.90 -6.10
N GLU A 102 -9.57 13.06 -5.91
CA GLU A 102 -10.10 13.86 -7.01
C GLU A 102 -8.99 14.35 -7.95
N ARG A 103 -7.86 14.80 -7.38
CA ARG A 103 -6.67 15.17 -8.16
C ARG A 103 -6.09 13.99 -8.94
N LEU A 104 -6.08 12.79 -8.35
CA LEU A 104 -5.62 11.59 -9.04
C LEU A 104 -6.53 11.24 -10.22
N ASN A 105 -7.85 11.26 -10.00
CA ASN A 105 -8.86 10.92 -11.02
C ASN A 105 -8.87 11.93 -12.18
N SER A 106 -8.57 13.21 -11.91
CA SER A 106 -8.40 14.23 -12.96
C SER A 106 -7.06 14.14 -13.70
N SER A 107 -6.13 13.28 -13.27
CA SER A 107 -4.78 13.14 -13.82
C SER A 107 -4.58 11.87 -14.68
N GLU A 108 -5.66 11.23 -15.15
CA GLU A 108 -5.65 9.96 -15.89
C GLU A 108 -4.67 9.94 -17.08
N ALA A 109 -4.60 11.05 -17.84
CA ALA A 109 -3.68 11.17 -18.99
C ALA A 109 -2.20 11.12 -18.57
N GLY A 110 -1.86 11.69 -17.41
CA GLY A 110 -0.50 11.66 -16.88
C GLY A 110 -0.10 10.26 -16.40
N LEU A 111 -1.01 9.57 -15.70
CA LEU A 111 -0.78 8.19 -15.24
C LEU A 111 -0.56 7.23 -16.42
N ASN A 112 -1.40 7.33 -17.45
CA ASN A 112 -1.25 6.51 -18.66
C ASN A 112 0.09 6.76 -19.37
N SER A 113 0.60 7.99 -19.35
CA SER A 113 1.92 8.30 -19.92
C SER A 113 3.06 7.63 -19.14
N ILE A 114 2.98 7.55 -17.80
CA ILE A 114 4.00 6.90 -16.98
C ILE A 114 3.99 5.39 -17.23
N ILE A 115 2.81 4.77 -17.31
CA ILE A 115 2.66 3.34 -17.60
C ILE A 115 3.32 3.00 -18.95
N GLN A 116 3.09 3.82 -19.98
CA GLN A 116 3.69 3.62 -21.31
C GLN A 116 5.23 3.73 -21.30
N GLN A 117 5.80 4.59 -20.45
CA GLN A 117 7.25 4.77 -20.36
C GLN A 117 7.95 3.62 -19.61
N LEU A 118 7.28 3.01 -18.62
CA LEU A 118 7.84 1.90 -17.84
C LEU A 118 7.70 0.53 -18.53
N ALA A 119 6.81 0.41 -19.51
CA ALA A 119 6.62 -0.82 -20.29
C ALA A 119 7.58 -0.97 -21.48
N ALA A 120 8.42 0.04 -21.74
CA ALA A 120 9.42 0.09 -22.82
C ALA A 120 10.82 -0.27 -22.32
#